data_AF-A0A1F6EE11-F1
#
_entry.id   AF-A0A1F6EE11-F1
#
_cell.length_a   1.000
_cell.length_b   1.000
_cell.length_c   1.000
_cell.angle_alpha   90.00
_cell.angle_beta   90.00
_cell.angle_gamma   90.00
#
_symmetry.space_group_name_H-M   'P 1'
#
loop_
_entity.id
_entity.type
_entity.pdbx_description
1 polymer ?
#
loop_
_entity_poly.entity_id
_entity_poly.type
_entity_poly.pdbx_seq_one_letter_code
_entity_poly.pdbx_strand_id
1 'polypeptide(L)'
;MEYDGVLDRAMKLGKERHSNAPQQHHAAFANSVAYLITGMSGGFGGPSMREHWASRIGHSAGLVSNCTFEQASEAVEGCCYDPLTYEHACMLNVEHCFDDAPEEVKEARRLLAAKNREN
;
A
#
# COMPACT_ATOMS: atom_id res chain seq x y z
N MET A 1 3.60 17.84 -10.93
CA MET A 1 3.15 16.66 -11.69
C MET A 1 1.67 16.56 -11.43
N GLU A 2 0.83 16.50 -12.46
CA GLU A 2 -0.61 16.28 -12.27
C GLU A 2 -0.84 14.91 -11.62
N TYR A 3 -1.86 14.81 -10.76
CA TYR A 3 -2.16 13.61 -9.97
C TYR A 3 -2.20 12.32 -10.82
N ASP A 4 -2.91 12.35 -11.95
CA ASP A 4 -3.02 11.22 -12.88
C ASP A 4 -1.65 10.80 -13.44
N GLY A 5 -0.77 11.77 -13.69
CA GLY A 5 0.59 11.50 -14.16
C GLY A 5 1.47 10.82 -13.12
N VAL A 6 1.24 11.08 -11.82
CA VAL A 6 1.92 10.37 -10.73
C VAL A 6 1.43 8.93 -10.65
N LEU A 7 0.11 8.73 -10.68
CA LEU A 7 -0.54 7.42 -10.62
C LEU A 7 -0.04 6.50 -11.74
N ASP A 8 -0.10 6.97 -12.99
CA ASP A 8 0.31 6.18 -14.16
C ASP A 8 1.80 5.82 -14.10
N ARG A 9 2.64 6.77 -13.69
CA ARG A 9 4.08 6.54 -13.53
C ARG A 9 4.37 5.48 -12.47
N ALA A 10 3.70 5.55 -11.32
CA ALA A 10 3.89 4.60 -10.23
C ALA A 10 3.34 3.21 -10.58
N MET A 11 2.18 3.14 -11.24
CA MET A 11 1.61 1.88 -11.76
C MET A 11 2.58 1.19 -12.73
N LYS A 12 3.15 1.95 -13.68
CA LYS A 12 4.14 1.42 -14.62
C LYS A 12 5.40 0.95 -13.90
N LEU A 13 5.94 1.75 -12.99
CA LEU A 13 7.13 1.39 -12.22
C LEU A 13 6.93 0.10 -11.42
N GLY A 14 5.79 -0.02 -10.74
CA GLY A 14 5.43 -1.21 -9.97
C GLY A 14 5.38 -2.48 -10.84
N LYS A 15 4.74 -2.39 -12.01
CA LYS A 15 4.68 -3.49 -12.99
C LYS A 15 6.03 -3.86 -13.57
N GLU A 16 6.91 -2.88 -13.78
CA GLU A 16 8.27 -3.12 -14.31
C GLU A 16 9.16 -3.82 -13.27
N ARG A 17 9.10 -3.40 -12.00
CA ARG A 17 9.95 -3.96 -10.93
C ARG A 17 9.42 -5.27 -10.35
N HIS A 18 8.10 -5.42 -10.27
CA HIS A 18 7.42 -6.54 -9.59
C HIS A 18 6.44 -7.24 -10.53
N SER A 19 6.89 -7.61 -11.73
CA SER A 19 6.04 -8.07 -12.84
C SER A 19 5.15 -9.29 -12.54
N ASN A 20 5.47 -10.07 -11.50
CA ASN A 20 4.69 -11.23 -11.08
C ASN A 20 3.71 -10.94 -9.92
N ALA A 21 3.71 -9.72 -9.38
CA ALA A 21 2.79 -9.34 -8.32
C ALA A 21 1.36 -9.22 -8.87
N PRO A 22 0.33 -9.45 -8.04
CA PRO A 22 -1.05 -9.29 -8.47
C PRO A 22 -1.39 -7.81 -8.69
N GLN A 23 -2.41 -7.55 -9.51
CA GLN A 23 -2.82 -6.20 -9.90
C GLN A 23 -3.14 -5.30 -8.68
N GLN A 24 -3.65 -5.87 -7.59
CA GLN A 24 -3.95 -5.18 -6.34
C GLN A 24 -2.69 -4.56 -5.71
N HIS A 25 -1.53 -5.22 -5.80
CA HIS A 25 -0.29 -4.67 -5.24
C HIS A 25 0.20 -3.48 -6.06
N HIS A 26 0.04 -3.54 -7.39
CA HIS A 26 0.36 -2.43 -8.27
C HIS A 26 -0.56 -1.22 -8.06
N ALA A 27 -1.86 -1.48 -7.86
CA ALA A 27 -2.82 -0.47 -7.48
C ALA A 27 -2.45 0.17 -6.14
N ALA A 28 -2.18 -0.66 -5.13
CA ALA A 28 -1.80 -0.20 -3.80
C ALA A 28 -0.54 0.67 -3.83
N PHE A 29 0.48 0.25 -4.57
CA PHE A 29 1.70 1.01 -4.76
C PHE A 29 1.44 2.36 -5.44
N ALA A 30 0.71 2.34 -6.56
CA ALA A 30 0.43 3.55 -7.33
C ALA A 30 -0.34 4.59 -6.50
N ASN A 31 -1.41 4.16 -5.84
CA ASN A 31 -2.25 5.02 -5.00
C ASN A 31 -1.47 5.55 -3.80
N SER A 32 -0.64 4.72 -3.16
CA SER A 32 0.22 5.14 -2.04
C SER A 32 1.24 6.20 -2.46
N VAL A 33 1.93 6.00 -3.59
CA VAL A 33 2.88 6.99 -4.11
C VAL A 33 2.16 8.30 -4.46
N ALA A 34 1.01 8.22 -5.13
CA ALA A 34 0.22 9.41 -5.47
C ALA A 34 -0.24 10.16 -4.22
N TYR A 35 -0.70 9.43 -3.20
CA TYR A 35 -1.08 10.00 -1.92
C TYR A 35 0.09 10.70 -1.23
N LEU A 36 1.28 10.07 -1.15
CA LEU A 36 2.43 10.70 -0.51
C LEU A 36 2.90 11.95 -1.23
N ILE A 37 2.83 12.00 -2.56
CA ILE A 37 3.26 13.19 -3.32
C ILE A 37 2.24 14.32 -3.24
N THR A 38 0.95 13.99 -3.35
CA THR A 38 -0.10 15.00 -3.59
C THR A 38 -0.99 15.27 -2.38
N GLY A 39 -1.03 14.35 -1.41
CA GLY A 39 -2.00 14.34 -0.32
C GLY A 39 -3.41 13.89 -0.73
N MET A 40 -3.64 13.64 -2.02
CA MET A 40 -4.93 13.21 -2.56
C MET A 40 -5.06 11.69 -2.54
N SER A 41 -6.19 11.19 -2.07
CA SER A 41 -6.53 9.77 -2.06
C SER A 41 -7.37 9.38 -3.29
N GLY A 42 -7.40 8.08 -3.59
CA GLY A 42 -8.05 7.50 -4.76
C GLY A 42 -7.05 6.89 -5.74
N GLY A 43 -7.51 6.58 -6.94
CA GLY A 43 -6.70 6.04 -8.03
C GLY A 43 -7.25 4.72 -8.56
N PHE A 44 -6.38 3.72 -8.67
CA PHE A 44 -6.75 2.40 -9.18
C PHE A 44 -7.35 1.55 -8.08
N GLY A 45 -8.62 1.15 -8.23
CA GLY A 45 -9.28 0.32 -7.23
C GLY A 45 -9.69 1.12 -5.99
N GLY A 46 -9.47 0.58 -4.81
CA GLY A 46 -9.77 1.30 -3.57
C GLY A 46 -9.06 0.70 -2.37
N PRO A 47 -9.11 1.39 -1.22
CA PRO A 47 -8.16 1.13 -0.15
C PRO A 47 -8.05 -0.36 0.20
N SER A 48 -6.82 -0.83 0.15
CA SER A 48 -6.35 -2.12 0.60
C SER A 48 -5.59 -1.96 1.92
N MET A 49 -5.38 -3.07 2.62
CA MET A 49 -4.55 -3.13 3.82
C MET A 49 -3.13 -2.62 3.55
N ARG A 50 -2.61 -2.85 2.34
CA ARG A 50 -1.29 -2.38 1.90
C ARG A 50 -1.27 -0.86 1.76
N GLU A 51 -2.28 -0.24 1.15
CA GLU A 51 -2.37 1.23 1.03
C GLU A 51 -2.49 1.91 2.38
N HIS A 52 -3.35 1.40 3.26
CA HIS A 52 -3.51 1.96 4.58
C HIS A 52 -2.23 1.87 5.40
N TRP A 53 -1.53 0.74 5.33
CA TRP A 53 -0.25 0.59 6.01
C TRP A 53 0.84 1.50 5.41
N ALA A 54 0.94 1.56 4.08
CA ALA A 54 1.85 2.45 3.38
C ALA A 54 1.61 3.92 3.75
N SER A 55 0.34 4.33 3.85
CA SER A 55 -0.04 5.66 4.31
C SER A 55 0.47 5.95 5.73
N ARG A 56 0.32 5.00 6.67
CA ARG A 56 0.84 5.15 8.05
C ARG A 56 2.36 5.27 8.09
N ILE A 57 3.07 4.50 7.27
CA ILE A 57 4.53 4.60 7.14
C ILE A 57 4.93 5.97 6.60
N GLY A 58 4.30 6.43 5.51
CA GLY A 58 4.59 7.73 4.92
C GLY A 58 4.27 8.91 5.83
N HIS A 59 3.18 8.84 6.61
CA HIS A 59 2.86 9.82 7.66
C HIS A 59 3.93 9.83 8.75
N SER A 60 4.30 8.66 9.26
CA SER A 60 5.31 8.54 10.32
C SER A 60 6.69 9.03 9.87
N ALA A 61 6.99 8.92 8.58
CA ALA A 61 8.21 9.44 7.95
C ALA A 61 8.13 10.94 7.57
N GLY A 62 6.97 11.60 7.74
CA GLY A 62 6.79 13.01 7.39
C GLY A 62 6.82 13.31 5.89
N LEU A 63 6.44 12.33 5.05
CA LEU A 63 6.58 12.41 3.60
C LEU A 63 5.35 12.98 2.86
N VAL A 64 4.18 13.00 3.51
CA VAL A 64 2.92 13.40 2.85
C VAL A 64 2.99 14.85 2.36
N SER A 65 2.77 15.04 1.07
CA SER A 65 2.89 16.31 0.34
C SER A 65 4.25 17.00 0.47
N ASN A 66 5.29 16.28 0.88
CA ASN A 66 6.61 16.82 1.20
C ASN A 66 7.75 15.88 0.77
N CYS A 67 7.55 15.13 -0.31
CA CYS A 67 8.55 14.20 -0.84
C CYS A 67 8.61 14.21 -2.37
N THR A 68 9.72 13.71 -2.91
CA THR A 68 9.85 13.42 -4.35
C THR A 68 9.18 12.09 -4.70
N PHE A 69 9.01 11.84 -6.00
CA PHE A 69 8.48 10.57 -6.48
C PHE A 69 9.35 9.38 -6.07
N GLU A 70 10.67 9.54 -6.13
CA GLU A 70 11.63 8.51 -5.77
C GLU A 70 11.57 8.21 -4.27
N GLN A 71 11.53 9.25 -3.43
CA GLN A 71 11.37 9.10 -1.98
C GLN A 71 10.05 8.41 -1.60
N ALA A 72 8.94 8.82 -2.23
CA ALA A 72 7.64 8.19 -2.02
C ALA A 72 7.67 6.70 -2.44
N SER A 73 8.24 6.41 -3.60
CA SER A 73 8.34 5.04 -4.14
C SER A 73 9.16 4.14 -3.23
N GLU A 74 10.36 4.58 -2.83
CA GLU A 74 11.25 3.81 -1.95
C GLU A 74 10.62 3.56 -0.58
N ALA A 75 9.89 4.54 -0.03
CA ALA A 75 9.28 4.42 1.29
C ALA A 75 8.16 3.37 1.36
N VAL A 76 7.41 3.17 0.27
CA VAL A 76 6.20 2.31 0.27
C VAL A 76 6.34 1.04 -0.55
N GLU A 77 7.42 0.86 -1.30
CA GLU A 77 7.65 -0.34 -2.12
C GLU A 77 7.55 -1.62 -1.29
N GLY A 78 8.24 -1.68 -0.14
CA GLY A 78 8.17 -2.84 0.76
C GLY A 78 6.75 -3.07 1.30
N CYS A 79 6.02 -2.01 1.67
CA CYS A 79 4.63 -2.14 2.13
C CYS A 79 3.69 -2.74 1.06
N CYS A 80 4.00 -2.52 -0.23
CA CYS A 80 3.13 -2.96 -1.32
C CYS A 80 3.53 -4.32 -1.90
N TYR A 81 4.79 -4.73 -1.76
CA TYR A 81 5.31 -5.92 -2.45
C TYR A 81 5.92 -6.98 -1.53
N ASP A 82 6.39 -6.62 -0.34
CA ASP A 82 6.97 -7.59 0.59
C ASP A 82 5.89 -8.50 1.22
N PRO A 83 6.29 -9.64 1.82
CA PRO A 83 5.37 -10.50 2.54
C PRO A 83 4.54 -9.73 3.57
N LEU A 84 3.27 -10.13 3.68
CA LEU A 84 2.32 -9.49 4.57
C LEU A 84 2.79 -9.60 6.04
N THR A 85 2.79 -8.47 6.75
CA THR A 85 3.12 -8.42 8.18
C THR A 85 1.87 -8.34 9.06
N TYR A 86 2.05 -8.49 10.38
CA TYR A 86 0.97 -8.33 11.34
C TYR A 86 0.37 -6.92 11.30
N GLU A 87 1.18 -5.90 11.07
CA GLU A 87 0.77 -4.50 10.97
C GLU A 87 -0.15 -4.27 9.76
N HIS A 88 0.16 -4.89 8.61
CA HIS A 88 -0.73 -4.90 7.47
C HIS A 88 -2.06 -5.55 7.83
N ALA A 89 -2.01 -6.74 8.45
CA ALA A 89 -3.21 -7.48 8.82
C ALA A 89 -4.11 -6.70 9.78
N CYS A 90 -3.54 -5.89 10.67
CA CYS A 90 -4.30 -5.02 11.56
C CYS A 90 -5.18 -3.99 10.81
N MET A 91 -4.79 -3.58 9.59
CA MET A 91 -5.58 -2.63 8.80
C MET A 91 -6.98 -3.18 8.48
N LEU A 92 -7.13 -4.50 8.31
CA LEU A 92 -8.45 -5.13 8.10
C LEU A 92 -9.42 -4.92 9.28
N ASN A 93 -8.91 -4.68 10.48
CA ASN A 93 -9.74 -4.50 11.68
C ASN A 93 -10.02 -3.03 11.99
N VAL A 94 -9.17 -2.10 11.51
CA VAL A 94 -9.22 -0.69 11.93
C VAL A 94 -9.55 0.27 10.78
N GLU A 95 -9.46 -0.19 9.54
CA GLU A 95 -9.78 0.57 8.33
C GLU A 95 -10.81 -0.19 7.48
N HIS A 96 -11.47 0.53 6.57
CA HIS A 96 -12.35 -0.09 5.59
C HIS A 96 -11.57 -0.48 4.32
N CYS A 97 -11.11 -1.73 4.28
CA CYS A 97 -10.38 -2.28 3.13
C CYS A 97 -11.31 -3.12 2.23
N PHE A 98 -11.27 -2.94 0.90
CA PHE A 98 -12.14 -3.68 -0.02
C PHE A 98 -11.49 -4.14 -1.34
N ASP A 99 -10.26 -3.74 -1.65
CA ASP A 99 -9.54 -4.16 -2.86
C ASP A 99 -8.30 -5.02 -2.57
N ASP A 100 -8.28 -5.68 -1.42
CA ASP A 100 -7.22 -6.61 -1.05
C ASP A 100 -7.18 -7.84 -1.97
N ALA A 101 -5.98 -8.35 -2.23
CA ALA A 101 -5.85 -9.64 -2.92
C ALA A 101 -6.49 -10.76 -2.07
N PRO A 102 -7.35 -11.63 -2.63
CA PRO A 102 -8.12 -12.60 -1.84
C PRO A 102 -7.28 -13.55 -0.98
N GLU A 103 -6.09 -13.94 -1.47
CA GLU A 103 -5.17 -14.80 -0.70
C GLU A 103 -4.51 -14.06 0.46
N GLU A 104 -4.31 -12.74 0.35
CA GLU A 104 -3.77 -11.92 1.44
C GLU A 104 -4.78 -11.75 2.57
N VAL A 105 -6.08 -11.64 2.25
CA VAL A 105 -7.12 -11.59 3.28
C VAL A 105 -7.10 -12.85 4.14
N LYS A 106 -6.82 -14.01 3.54
CA LYS A 106 -6.68 -15.28 4.28
C LYS A 106 -5.44 -15.25 5.18
N GLU A 107 -4.30 -14.80 4.65
CA GLU A 107 -3.06 -14.74 5.44
C GLU A 107 -3.15 -13.70 6.57
N ALA A 108 -3.75 -12.54 6.32
CA ALA A 108 -4.01 -11.52 7.33
C ALA A 108 -4.80 -12.09 8.52
N ARG A 109 -5.89 -12.82 8.23
CA ARG A 109 -6.69 -13.50 9.27
C ARG A 109 -5.88 -14.54 10.03
N ARG A 110 -4.96 -15.25 9.37
CA ARG A 110 -4.05 -16.20 10.01
C ARG A 110 -3.09 -15.49 10.98
N LEU A 111 -2.47 -14.40 10.55
CA LEU A 111 -1.55 -13.58 11.37
C LEU A 111 -2.26 -13.01 12.60
N LEU A 112 -3.45 -12.46 12.43
CA LEU A 112 -4.28 -11.94 13.53
C LEU A 112 -4.64 -13.04 14.53
N ALA A 113 -5.06 -14.21 14.05
CA ALA A 113 -5.41 -15.33 14.91
C ALA A 113 -4.19 -15.91 15.66
N ALA A 114 -3.01 -15.89 15.06
CA ALA A 114 -1.77 -16.33 15.71
C ALA A 114 -1.40 -15.41 16.87
N LYS A 115 -1.44 -14.08 16.66
CA LYS A 115 -1.09 -13.10 17.71
C LYS A 115 -2.00 -13.19 18.93
N ASN A 116 -3.31 -13.40 18.73
CA ASN A 116 -4.26 -13.55 19.82
C ASN A 116 -4.05 -14.80 20.69
N ARG A 117 -3.27 -15.78 20.23
CA ARG A 117 -2.92 -16.98 21.02
C ARG A 117 -1.63 -16.82 21.82
N GLU A 118 -0.83 -15.80 21.52
CA GLU A 118 0.40 -15.46 22.24
C GLU A 118 0.15 -14.55 23.45
N ASN A 119 -1.04 -13.93 23.52
CA ASN A 119 -1.50 -13.05 24.59
C ASN A 119 -2.40 -13.81 25.57
#